data_AF-A0A7X7FAP7-F1
#
_entry.id   AF-A0A7X7FAP7-F1
#
_cell.length_a   1.000
_cell.length_b   1.000
_cell.length_c   1.000
_cell.angle_alpha   90.00
_cell.angle_beta   90.00
_cell.angle_gamma   90.00
#
_symmetry.space_group_name_H-M   'P 1'
#
loop_
_entity.id
_entity.type
_entity.pdbx_description
1 polymer ?
#
loop_
_entity_poly.entity_id
_entity_poly.type
_entity_poly.pdbx_seq_one_letter_code
_entity_poly.pdbx_strand_id
1 'polypeptide(L)'
;MPAFVKETGDLAFFRKTLPYADAGEATVFGHLRRALEFNLARTGAHGIPCGLQADWNDCIKLGDRGESVFVAFQLRFGLREYAAIAELLGEAAERAWAKSELAKLDAILARDAWDGDWYLRAYRDDGQTFGSAKNPEGSIFMNPQTWAVLSGHATGERAHAAMEAMHRHLATDYGIALCAPPYVTTDPTVSVARLFNPGMKENGAVFNHTQGWAVLAAVELGWTE
;
A
#
# COMPACT_ATOMS: atom_id res chain seq x y z
N MET A 1 -13.23 -4.41 -9.61
CA MET A 1 -13.39 -5.82 -9.99
C MET A 1 -12.04 -6.53 -10.09
N PRO A 2 -11.83 -7.66 -9.39
CA PRO A 2 -10.62 -8.49 -9.50
C PRO A 2 -10.41 -9.02 -10.93
N ALA A 3 -9.15 -9.24 -11.31
CA ALA A 3 -8.78 -9.66 -12.67
C ALA A 3 -9.48 -10.95 -13.13
N PHE A 4 -9.59 -11.95 -12.25
CA PHE A 4 -10.26 -13.22 -12.57
C PHE A 4 -11.70 -13.03 -13.06
N VAL A 5 -12.50 -12.24 -12.36
CA VAL A 5 -13.91 -12.01 -12.73
C VAL A 5 -14.01 -11.08 -13.94
N LYS A 6 -13.11 -10.11 -14.07
CA LYS A 6 -13.04 -9.25 -15.29
C LYS A 6 -12.78 -10.08 -16.54
N GLU A 7 -11.86 -11.04 -16.46
CA GLU A 7 -11.46 -11.87 -17.59
C GLU A 7 -12.50 -12.93 -17.95
N THR A 8 -13.11 -13.57 -16.94
CA THR A 8 -14.03 -14.69 -17.16
C THR A 8 -15.50 -14.28 -17.28
N GLY A 9 -15.87 -13.11 -16.75
CA GLY A 9 -17.27 -12.69 -16.61
C GLY A 9 -18.07 -13.48 -15.56
N ASP A 10 -17.44 -14.37 -14.79
CA ASP A 10 -18.14 -15.22 -13.82
C ASP A 10 -18.48 -14.45 -12.53
N LEU A 11 -19.64 -13.79 -12.53
CA LEU A 11 -20.16 -13.10 -11.34
C LEU A 11 -20.67 -14.09 -10.27
N ALA A 12 -21.04 -15.31 -10.64
CA ALA A 12 -21.51 -16.31 -9.69
C ALA A 12 -20.39 -16.74 -8.73
N PHE A 13 -19.12 -16.60 -9.15
CA PHE A 13 -17.96 -16.82 -8.31
C PHE A 13 -18.05 -16.10 -6.96
N PHE A 14 -18.57 -14.87 -6.90
CA PHE A 14 -18.70 -14.12 -5.64
C PHE A 14 -19.65 -14.76 -4.63
N ARG A 15 -20.61 -15.57 -5.10
CA ARG A 15 -21.60 -16.27 -4.27
C ARG A 15 -21.17 -17.68 -3.89
N LYS A 16 -20.05 -18.18 -4.41
CA LYS A 16 -19.51 -19.48 -4.04
C LYS A 16 -19.12 -19.49 -2.56
N THR A 17 -19.68 -20.42 -1.79
CA THR A 17 -19.29 -20.64 -0.38
C THR A 17 -18.00 -21.43 -0.31
N LEU A 18 -17.06 -20.96 0.51
CA LEU A 18 -15.76 -21.58 0.77
C LEU A 18 -15.49 -21.60 2.28
N PRO A 19 -14.84 -22.67 2.79
CA PRO A 19 -14.46 -22.73 4.20
C PRO A 19 -13.36 -21.72 4.53
N TYR A 20 -13.31 -21.28 5.79
CA TYR A 20 -12.11 -20.68 6.37
C TYR A 20 -11.11 -21.78 6.75
N ALA A 21 -9.84 -21.40 6.95
CA ALA A 21 -8.78 -22.35 7.27
C ALA A 21 -8.90 -22.96 8.67
N ASP A 22 -9.51 -22.24 9.60
CA ASP A 22 -9.72 -22.64 10.99
C ASP A 22 -11.12 -23.23 11.19
N ALA A 23 -12.17 -22.44 11.02
CA ALA A 23 -13.55 -22.86 11.23
C ALA A 23 -14.58 -21.97 10.51
N GLY A 24 -15.70 -22.59 10.11
CA GLY A 24 -16.80 -21.91 9.44
C GLY A 24 -16.57 -21.70 7.95
N GLU A 25 -17.50 -21.00 7.32
CA GLU A 25 -17.49 -20.73 5.88
C GLU A 25 -18.17 -19.40 5.57
N ALA A 26 -17.88 -18.85 4.39
CA ALA A 26 -18.54 -17.67 3.86
C ALA A 26 -18.51 -17.71 2.33
N THR A 27 -19.33 -16.87 1.69
CA THR A 27 -19.19 -16.64 0.25
C THR A 27 -17.85 -15.98 -0.07
N VAL A 28 -17.34 -16.13 -1.29
CA VAL A 28 -16.13 -15.39 -1.74
C VAL A 28 -16.26 -13.90 -1.44
N PHE A 29 -17.43 -13.30 -1.66
CA PHE A 29 -17.70 -11.90 -1.30
C PHE A 29 -17.55 -11.65 0.22
N GLY A 30 -18.06 -12.54 1.07
CA GLY A 30 -17.86 -12.47 2.52
C GLY A 30 -16.39 -12.63 2.94
N HIS A 31 -15.61 -13.47 2.27
CA HIS A 31 -14.16 -13.59 2.49
C HIS A 31 -13.44 -12.27 2.18
N LEU A 32 -13.81 -11.58 1.09
CA LEU A 32 -13.27 -10.27 0.76
C LEU A 32 -13.58 -9.24 1.86
N ARG A 33 -14.83 -9.23 2.36
CA ARG A 33 -15.24 -8.37 3.48
C ARG A 33 -14.36 -8.60 4.71
N ARG A 34 -14.13 -9.86 5.06
CA ARG A 34 -13.35 -10.25 6.23
C ARG A 34 -11.89 -9.83 6.13
N ALA A 35 -11.30 -9.91 4.95
CA ALA A 35 -9.94 -9.44 4.69
C ALA A 35 -9.79 -7.92 4.88
N LEU A 36 -10.81 -7.13 4.49
CA LEU A 36 -10.82 -5.69 4.71
C LEU A 36 -10.96 -5.34 6.20
N GLU A 37 -11.88 -6.01 6.90
CA GLU A 37 -12.07 -5.84 8.34
C GLU A 37 -10.81 -6.15 9.15
N PHE A 38 -10.05 -7.16 8.73
CA PHE A 38 -8.81 -7.54 9.41
C PHE A 38 -7.85 -6.36 9.54
N ASN A 39 -7.69 -5.59 8.46
CA ASN A 39 -6.81 -4.43 8.39
C ASN A 39 -7.43 -3.22 9.11
N LEU A 40 -8.74 -2.99 8.97
CA LEU A 40 -9.45 -1.90 9.65
C LEU A 40 -9.41 -2.05 11.19
N ALA A 41 -9.46 -3.29 11.68
CA ALA A 41 -9.44 -3.58 13.12
C ALA A 41 -8.03 -3.52 13.73
N ARG A 42 -6.98 -3.54 12.90
CA ARG A 42 -5.58 -3.57 13.34
C ARG A 42 -4.89 -2.31 12.87
N THR A 43 -5.16 -1.22 13.57
CA THR A 43 -4.60 0.09 13.29
C THR A 43 -3.73 0.57 14.45
N GLY A 44 -2.76 1.42 14.15
CA GLY A 44 -1.87 2.01 15.15
C GLY A 44 -2.37 3.37 15.65
N ALA A 45 -1.45 4.18 16.14
CA ALA A 45 -1.75 5.44 16.81
C ALA A 45 -2.43 6.50 15.91
N HIS A 46 -2.18 6.46 14.60
CA HIS A 46 -2.74 7.39 13.62
C HIS A 46 -4.04 6.85 12.99
N GLY A 47 -4.43 5.60 13.29
CA GLY A 47 -5.54 4.92 12.64
C GLY A 47 -5.16 4.31 11.29
N ILE A 48 -3.86 4.21 10.99
CA ILE A 48 -3.34 3.57 9.78
C ILE A 48 -3.19 2.06 10.05
N PRO A 49 -3.47 1.16 9.09
CA PRO A 49 -3.28 -0.28 9.27
C PRO A 49 -1.86 -0.66 9.71
N CYS A 50 -1.76 -1.54 10.69
CA CYS A 50 -0.50 -2.05 11.18
C CYS A 50 0.20 -2.92 10.12
N GLY A 51 1.52 -2.82 10.03
CA GLY A 51 2.33 -3.72 9.22
C GLY A 51 2.54 -5.11 9.84
N LEU A 52 2.19 -5.28 11.12
CA LEU A 52 2.37 -6.53 11.88
C LEU A 52 3.82 -7.01 11.81
N GLN A 53 4.05 -8.30 11.55
CA GLN A 53 5.39 -8.89 11.45
C GLN A 53 6.21 -8.30 10.29
N ALA A 54 5.55 -8.09 9.15
CA ALA A 54 6.06 -7.47 7.94
C ALA A 54 4.89 -7.16 7.01
N ASP A 55 5.04 -6.12 6.19
CA ASP A 55 4.22 -5.94 5.01
C ASP A 55 4.90 -6.58 3.78
N TRP A 56 4.73 -6.04 2.58
CA TRP A 56 5.44 -6.54 1.39
C TRP A 56 6.96 -6.47 1.51
N ASN A 57 7.51 -5.53 2.28
CA ASN A 57 8.95 -5.41 2.50
C ASN A 57 9.34 -6.06 3.84
N ASP A 58 9.91 -7.27 3.77
CA ASP A 58 10.31 -8.04 4.95
C ASP A 58 11.41 -7.37 5.81
N CYS A 59 12.09 -6.35 5.27
CA CYS A 59 13.21 -5.70 5.91
C CYS A 59 12.85 -4.56 6.86
N ILE A 60 11.65 -3.98 6.76
CA ILE A 60 11.24 -2.92 7.69
C ILE A 60 10.60 -3.52 8.95
N LYS A 61 11.12 -3.16 10.12
CA LYS A 61 10.60 -3.66 11.40
C LYS A 61 9.81 -2.56 12.11
N LEU A 62 8.49 -2.64 11.95
CA LEU A 62 7.56 -1.63 12.45
C LEU A 62 7.14 -1.85 13.91
N GLY A 63 7.39 -3.05 14.45
CA GLY A 63 6.92 -3.44 15.78
C GLY A 63 5.42 -3.75 15.80
N ASP A 64 4.88 -4.08 16.98
CA ASP A 64 3.55 -4.70 17.11
C ASP A 64 2.41 -3.78 16.63
N ARG A 65 2.59 -2.47 16.82
CA ARG A 65 1.60 -1.43 16.44
C ARG A 65 2.14 -0.41 15.45
N GLY A 66 3.23 -0.70 14.77
CA GLY A 66 3.73 0.17 13.71
C GLY A 66 2.85 0.07 12.46
N GLU A 67 2.71 1.19 11.77
CA GLU A 67 1.70 1.45 10.76
C GLU A 67 2.33 1.55 9.37
N SER A 68 1.72 0.91 8.38
CA SER A 68 2.20 0.91 7.00
C SER A 68 1.30 1.75 6.10
N VAL A 69 1.81 2.88 5.63
CA VAL A 69 1.12 3.73 4.64
C VAL A 69 0.91 2.98 3.33
N PHE A 70 1.85 2.11 2.96
CA PHE A 70 1.71 1.23 1.81
C PHE A 70 0.52 0.28 1.94
N VAL A 71 0.38 -0.42 3.07
CA VAL A 71 -0.78 -1.30 3.33
C VAL A 71 -2.08 -0.49 3.38
N ALA A 72 -2.05 0.73 3.89
CA ALA A 72 -3.20 1.62 3.89
C ALA A 72 -3.73 1.91 2.48
N PHE A 73 -2.83 2.17 1.52
CA PHE A 73 -3.24 2.32 0.11
C PHE A 73 -3.79 1.02 -0.48
N GLN A 74 -3.26 -0.14 -0.11
CA GLN A 74 -3.81 -1.43 -0.54
C GLN A 74 -5.20 -1.69 0.05
N LEU A 75 -5.41 -1.36 1.32
CA LEU A 75 -6.71 -1.41 1.97
C LEU A 75 -7.71 -0.49 1.28
N ARG A 76 -7.29 0.75 0.97
CA ARG A 76 -8.09 1.70 0.22
C ARG A 76 -8.50 1.15 -1.15
N PHE A 77 -7.54 0.60 -1.90
CA PHE A 77 -7.81 -0.07 -3.17
C PHE A 77 -8.87 -1.17 -2.98
N GLY A 78 -8.67 -2.05 -2.00
CA GLY A 78 -9.60 -3.12 -1.67
C GLY A 78 -11.01 -2.63 -1.33
N LEU A 79 -11.15 -1.57 -0.53
CA LEU A 79 -12.43 -0.95 -0.19
C LEU A 79 -13.14 -0.39 -1.43
N ARG A 80 -12.42 0.30 -2.32
CA ARG A 80 -12.96 0.81 -3.59
C ARG A 80 -13.44 -0.33 -4.48
N GLU A 81 -12.62 -1.37 -4.66
CA GLU A 81 -12.98 -2.51 -5.47
C GLU A 81 -14.17 -3.27 -4.89
N TYR A 82 -14.22 -3.45 -3.56
CA TYR A 82 -15.33 -4.10 -2.87
C TYR A 82 -16.63 -3.30 -3.00
N ALA A 83 -16.58 -1.97 -2.87
CA ALA A 83 -17.76 -1.12 -3.10
C ALA A 83 -18.31 -1.25 -4.52
N ALA A 84 -17.44 -1.35 -5.53
CA ALA A 84 -17.84 -1.57 -6.92
C ALA A 84 -18.44 -2.97 -7.16
N ILE A 85 -17.88 -4.01 -6.50
CA ILE A 85 -18.46 -5.36 -6.53
C ILE A 85 -19.84 -5.37 -5.86
N ALA A 86 -19.96 -4.75 -4.68
CA ALA A 86 -21.21 -4.64 -3.96
C ALA A 86 -22.30 -3.95 -4.79
N GLU A 87 -21.95 -2.87 -5.49
CA GLU A 87 -22.85 -2.21 -6.44
C GLU A 87 -23.30 -3.14 -7.57
N LEU A 88 -22.39 -3.88 -8.19
CA LEU A 88 -22.71 -4.83 -9.26
C LEU A 88 -23.63 -5.96 -8.77
N LEU A 89 -23.44 -6.42 -7.54
CA LEU A 89 -24.21 -7.50 -6.93
C LEU A 89 -25.54 -7.04 -6.33
N GLY A 90 -25.84 -5.74 -6.32
CA GLY A 90 -27.05 -5.18 -5.70
C GLY A 90 -26.99 -5.08 -4.17
N GLU A 91 -25.80 -5.21 -3.57
CA GLU A 91 -25.57 -5.23 -2.12
C GLU A 91 -25.41 -3.81 -1.56
N ALA A 92 -26.52 -3.08 -1.47
CA ALA A 92 -26.52 -1.65 -1.11
C ALA A 92 -25.91 -1.35 0.27
N ALA A 93 -26.16 -2.20 1.28
CA ALA A 93 -25.62 -2.02 2.63
C ALA A 93 -24.10 -2.18 2.66
N GLU A 94 -23.57 -3.19 1.96
CA GLU A 94 -22.13 -3.45 1.86
C GLU A 94 -21.40 -2.35 1.10
N ARG A 95 -22.02 -1.83 0.02
CA ARG A 95 -21.51 -0.66 -0.71
C ARG A 95 -21.42 0.56 0.21
N ALA A 96 -22.47 0.83 0.98
CA ALA A 96 -22.51 1.98 1.88
C ALA A 96 -21.45 1.87 2.99
N TRP A 97 -21.30 0.67 3.57
CA TRP A 97 -20.25 0.40 4.54
C TRP A 97 -18.86 0.67 3.95
N ALA A 98 -18.55 0.09 2.79
CA ALA A 98 -17.22 0.21 2.20
C ALA A 98 -16.89 1.66 1.84
N LYS A 99 -17.86 2.43 1.34
CA LYS A 99 -17.70 3.87 1.08
C LYS A 99 -17.47 4.67 2.37
N SER A 100 -18.13 4.30 3.47
CA SER A 100 -17.93 4.95 4.77
C SER A 100 -16.51 4.72 5.29
N GLU A 101 -16.02 3.48 5.28
CA GLU A 101 -14.66 3.16 5.71
C GLU A 101 -13.61 3.78 4.78
N LEU A 102 -13.87 3.82 3.47
CA LEU A 102 -13.00 4.49 2.50
C LEU A 102 -12.84 5.98 2.83
N ALA A 103 -13.93 6.68 3.15
CA ALA A 103 -13.89 8.10 3.50
C ALA A 103 -13.12 8.37 4.80
N LYS A 104 -13.26 7.49 5.81
CA LYS A 104 -12.48 7.57 7.06
C LYS A 104 -10.99 7.38 6.78
N LEU A 105 -10.64 6.37 5.99
CA LEU A 105 -9.25 6.08 5.64
C LEU A 105 -8.63 7.21 4.81
N ASP A 106 -9.37 7.81 3.88
CA ASP A 106 -8.91 8.97 3.11
C ASP A 106 -8.61 10.18 3.99
N ALA A 107 -9.44 10.44 5.01
CA ALA A 107 -9.19 11.51 5.96
C ALA A 107 -7.93 11.28 6.81
N ILE A 108 -7.68 10.03 7.21
CA ILE A 108 -6.47 9.64 7.95
C ILE A 108 -5.23 9.81 7.07
N LEU A 109 -5.26 9.29 5.84
CA LEU A 109 -4.15 9.38 4.89
C LEU A 109 -3.83 10.84 4.53
N ALA A 110 -4.84 11.68 4.33
CA ALA A 110 -4.65 13.10 4.05
C ALA A 110 -4.00 13.86 5.23
N ARG A 111 -4.26 13.43 6.47
CA ARG A 111 -3.70 14.03 7.68
C ARG A 111 -2.26 13.59 7.95
N ASP A 112 -1.99 12.29 7.86
CA ASP A 112 -0.77 11.71 8.40
C ASP A 112 0.14 11.04 7.36
N ALA A 113 -0.31 10.74 6.14
CA ALA A 113 0.54 10.00 5.20
C ALA A 113 1.48 10.89 4.37
N TRP A 114 1.18 12.18 4.23
CA TRP A 114 1.92 13.10 3.36
C TRP A 114 3.02 13.86 4.11
N ASP A 115 4.27 13.76 3.65
CA ASP A 115 5.44 14.35 4.31
C ASP A 115 5.84 15.74 3.75
N GLY A 116 5.03 16.32 2.87
CA GLY A 116 5.29 17.62 2.24
C GLY A 116 5.49 17.53 0.73
N ASP A 117 6.39 16.63 0.30
CA ASP A 117 6.74 16.42 -1.12
C ASP A 117 6.39 15.01 -1.64
N TRP A 118 6.28 14.02 -0.75
CA TRP A 118 5.91 12.64 -1.08
C TRP A 118 5.21 11.96 0.11
N TYR A 119 4.72 10.73 -0.09
CA TYR A 119 4.10 9.94 0.97
C TYR A 119 5.14 9.19 1.81
N LEU A 120 4.95 9.19 3.13
CA LEU A 120 5.71 8.39 4.07
C LEU A 120 5.62 6.90 3.73
N ARG A 121 6.62 6.12 4.16
CA ARG A 121 6.60 4.67 4.03
C ARG A 121 5.86 4.00 5.18
N ALA A 122 6.11 4.45 6.40
CA ALA A 122 5.56 3.86 7.62
C ALA A 122 5.83 4.71 8.86
N TYR A 123 5.09 4.42 9.92
CA TYR A 123 5.42 4.76 11.30
C TYR A 123 5.80 3.48 12.05
N ARG A 124 6.86 3.53 12.84
CA ARG A 124 7.20 2.50 13.80
C ARG A 124 6.43 2.71 15.10
N ASP A 125 6.26 1.66 15.88
CA ASP A 125 5.58 1.71 17.19
C ASP A 125 6.22 2.65 18.21
N ASP A 126 7.52 2.92 18.09
CA ASP A 126 8.29 3.90 18.88
C ASP A 126 8.18 5.35 18.34
N GLY A 127 7.45 5.57 17.25
CA GLY A 127 7.26 6.87 16.61
C GLY A 127 8.29 7.22 15.53
N GLN A 128 9.31 6.38 15.30
CA GLN A 128 10.26 6.58 14.20
C GLN A 128 9.54 6.44 12.85
N THR A 129 9.75 7.40 11.94
CA THR A 129 9.22 7.32 10.58
C THR A 129 10.16 6.57 9.64
N PHE A 130 9.60 6.01 8.57
CA PHE A 130 10.31 5.55 7.39
C PHE A 130 9.83 6.33 6.18
N GLY A 131 10.71 6.60 5.20
CA GLY A 131 10.32 7.29 3.97
C GLY A 131 9.96 8.75 4.18
N SER A 132 10.53 9.40 5.19
CA SER A 132 10.42 10.84 5.43
C SER A 132 11.67 11.58 4.94
N ALA A 133 11.50 12.83 4.52
CA ALA A 133 12.60 13.77 4.28
C ALA A 133 13.49 13.98 5.53
N LYS A 134 12.97 13.66 6.73
CA LYS A 134 13.73 13.68 8.00
C LYS A 134 14.60 12.45 8.20
N ASN A 135 14.39 11.37 7.45
CA ASN A 135 15.20 10.17 7.56
C ASN A 135 16.49 10.34 6.73
N PRO A 136 17.69 10.13 7.30
CA PRO A 136 18.95 10.25 6.56
C PRO A 136 19.19 9.06 5.60
N GLU A 137 18.56 7.91 5.86
CA GLU A 137 18.59 6.70 5.03
C GLU A 137 17.14 6.26 4.80
N GLY A 138 16.84 5.73 3.61
CA GLY A 138 15.49 5.38 3.20
C GLY A 138 14.53 6.57 3.28
N SER A 139 14.98 7.75 2.85
CA SER A 139 14.21 9.00 2.91
C SER A 139 12.97 8.97 2.03
N ILE A 140 13.00 8.20 0.95
CA ILE A 140 11.86 7.98 0.06
C ILE A 140 11.83 6.52 -0.40
N PHE A 141 10.61 5.99 -0.54
CA PHE A 141 10.33 4.65 -1.03
C PHE A 141 9.37 4.71 -2.21
N MET A 142 9.58 3.84 -3.21
CA MET A 142 8.68 3.70 -4.36
C MET A 142 7.28 3.27 -3.94
N ASN A 143 7.17 2.28 -3.03
CA ASN A 143 5.91 1.58 -2.75
C ASN A 143 4.72 2.52 -2.45
N PRO A 144 4.80 3.44 -1.47
CA PRO A 144 3.68 4.33 -1.16
C PRO A 144 3.38 5.31 -2.30
N GLN A 145 4.36 5.74 -3.10
CA GLN A 145 4.10 6.70 -4.18
C GLN A 145 3.25 6.07 -5.29
N THR A 146 3.66 4.89 -5.76
CA THR A 146 2.92 4.18 -6.80
C THR A 146 1.53 3.76 -6.31
N TRP A 147 1.44 3.26 -5.07
CA TRP A 147 0.16 2.79 -4.53
C TRP A 147 -0.79 3.92 -4.13
N ALA A 148 -0.31 5.12 -3.82
CA ALA A 148 -1.17 6.28 -3.65
C ALA A 148 -1.98 6.56 -4.92
N VAL A 149 -1.37 6.40 -6.10
CA VAL A 149 -2.03 6.53 -7.42
C VAL A 149 -2.93 5.34 -7.70
N LEU A 150 -2.40 4.11 -7.64
CA LEU A 150 -3.17 2.89 -7.97
C LEU A 150 -4.40 2.70 -7.09
N SER A 151 -4.27 3.03 -5.80
CA SER A 151 -5.40 3.01 -4.87
C SER A 151 -6.45 4.05 -5.21
N GLY A 152 -6.10 5.11 -5.94
CA GLY A 152 -6.92 6.29 -6.26
C GLY A 152 -7.02 7.31 -5.13
N HIS A 153 -6.13 7.25 -4.13
CA HIS A 153 -6.08 8.24 -3.05
C HIS A 153 -5.50 9.55 -3.56
N ALA A 154 -4.31 9.48 -4.14
CA ALA A 154 -3.69 10.62 -4.80
C ALA A 154 -4.35 10.82 -6.16
N THR A 155 -4.77 12.05 -6.44
CA THR A 155 -5.33 12.47 -7.73
C THR A 155 -4.79 13.84 -8.11
N GLY A 156 -4.85 14.20 -9.40
CA GLY A 156 -4.39 15.48 -9.92
C GLY A 156 -2.95 15.80 -9.51
N GLU A 157 -2.69 17.06 -9.13
CA GLU A 157 -1.36 17.54 -8.76
C GLU A 157 -0.68 16.70 -7.67
N ARG A 158 -1.44 16.17 -6.69
CA ARG A 158 -0.88 15.36 -5.62
C ARG A 158 -0.29 14.05 -6.14
N ALA A 159 -0.94 13.43 -7.11
CA ALA A 159 -0.47 12.19 -7.72
C ALA A 159 0.78 12.41 -8.57
N HIS A 160 0.78 13.49 -9.37
CA HIS A 160 1.96 13.90 -10.13
C HIS A 160 3.14 14.21 -9.22
N ALA A 161 2.93 15.01 -8.16
CA ALA A 161 4.00 15.34 -7.21
C ALA A 161 4.64 14.09 -6.57
N ALA A 162 3.83 13.11 -6.15
CA ALA A 162 4.32 11.87 -5.56
C ALA A 162 5.16 11.05 -6.57
N MET A 163 4.68 10.91 -7.80
CA MET A 163 5.38 10.15 -8.85
C MET A 163 6.62 10.90 -9.36
N GLU A 164 6.61 12.23 -9.42
CA GLU A 164 7.76 13.05 -9.79
C GLU A 164 8.85 13.01 -8.73
N ALA A 165 8.48 13.06 -7.45
CA ALA A 165 9.42 12.88 -6.35
C ALA A 165 10.05 11.49 -6.42
N MET A 166 9.24 10.44 -6.60
CA MET A 166 9.74 9.09 -6.81
C MET A 166 10.74 9.03 -7.97
N HIS A 167 10.36 9.53 -9.15
CA HIS A 167 11.20 9.51 -10.34
C HIS A 167 12.51 10.26 -10.11
N ARG A 168 12.44 11.50 -9.62
CA ARG A 168 13.62 12.35 -9.35
C ARG A 168 14.62 11.70 -8.41
N HIS A 169 14.17 10.98 -7.39
CA HIS A 169 15.04 10.44 -6.34
C HIS A 169 15.44 8.98 -6.55
N LEU A 170 14.64 8.21 -7.30
CA LEU A 170 14.80 6.75 -7.39
C LEU A 170 15.06 6.25 -8.81
N ALA A 171 14.79 7.03 -9.86
CA ALA A 171 15.04 6.58 -11.22
C ALA A 171 16.55 6.48 -11.53
N THR A 172 16.90 5.44 -12.27
CA THR A 172 18.23 5.16 -12.80
C THR A 172 18.10 4.68 -14.24
N ASP A 173 19.21 4.60 -14.98
CA ASP A 173 19.23 4.04 -16.34
C ASP A 173 18.73 2.58 -16.41
N TYR A 174 18.68 1.87 -15.27
CA TYR A 174 18.29 0.46 -15.19
C TYR A 174 16.87 0.24 -14.62
N GLY A 175 16.17 1.31 -14.26
CA GLY A 175 14.87 1.27 -13.60
C GLY A 175 14.86 2.06 -12.30
N ILE A 176 13.78 1.92 -11.53
CA ILE A 176 13.54 2.75 -10.34
C ILE A 176 13.90 1.96 -9.08
N ALA A 177 14.83 2.48 -8.29
CA ALA A 177 15.26 1.91 -7.03
C ALA A 177 14.11 1.83 -6.01
N LEU A 178 14.15 0.83 -5.13
CA LEU A 178 13.10 0.64 -4.13
C LEU A 178 13.05 1.79 -3.10
N CYS A 179 14.21 2.25 -2.65
CA CYS A 179 14.37 3.37 -1.73
C CYS A 179 15.72 4.05 -1.91
N ALA A 180 15.83 5.30 -1.44
CA ALA A 180 17.07 6.04 -1.41
C ALA A 180 17.09 7.07 -0.26
N PRO A 181 18.27 7.40 0.29
CA PRO A 181 19.53 6.64 0.16
C PRO A 181 19.41 5.22 0.76
N PRO A 182 20.25 4.25 0.36
CA PRO A 182 20.24 2.93 0.99
C PRO A 182 20.68 3.00 2.46
N TYR A 183 20.28 1.99 3.24
CA TYR A 183 20.65 1.83 4.64
C TYR A 183 22.10 1.36 4.79
N VAL A 184 22.91 2.11 5.55
CA VAL A 184 24.35 1.89 5.78
C VAL A 184 24.71 1.99 7.27
N THR A 185 23.91 2.68 8.08
CA THR A 185 24.20 2.94 9.50
C THR A 185 23.03 2.62 10.41
N THR A 186 21.81 2.60 9.88
CA THR A 186 20.59 2.23 10.63
C THR A 186 20.75 0.85 11.28
N ASP A 187 20.30 0.73 12.53
CA ASP A 187 20.34 -0.53 13.28
C ASP A 187 19.57 -1.64 12.53
N PRO A 188 20.16 -2.84 12.31
CA PRO A 188 19.51 -3.96 11.64
C PRO A 188 18.20 -4.45 12.29
N THR A 189 17.98 -4.17 13.57
CA THR A 189 16.71 -4.45 14.27
C THR A 189 15.59 -3.50 13.87
N VAL A 190 15.93 -2.36 13.25
CA VAL A 190 14.99 -1.38 12.69
C VAL A 190 14.80 -1.61 11.19
N SER A 191 15.91 -1.80 10.46
CA SER A 191 15.91 -2.09 9.04
C SER A 191 16.89 -3.21 8.71
N VAL A 192 16.37 -4.41 8.48
CA VAL A 192 17.16 -5.60 8.11
C VAL A 192 17.87 -5.40 6.77
N ALA A 193 17.39 -4.48 5.93
CA ALA A 193 18.03 -4.09 4.68
C ALA A 193 19.48 -3.64 4.90
N ARG A 194 19.83 -3.16 6.10
CA ARG A 194 21.21 -2.87 6.51
C ARG A 194 22.17 -4.07 6.35
N LEU A 195 21.67 -5.30 6.44
CA LEU A 195 22.47 -6.52 6.27
C LEU A 195 22.81 -6.81 4.80
N PHE A 196 22.18 -6.11 3.86
CA PHE A 196 22.50 -6.19 2.44
C PHE A 196 23.37 -5.02 2.02
N ASN A 197 24.21 -5.26 1.00
CA ASN A 197 24.98 -4.18 0.40
C ASN A 197 24.03 -3.12 -0.20
N PRO A 198 24.44 -1.84 -0.20
CA PRO A 198 23.73 -0.79 -0.91
C PRO A 198 23.42 -1.17 -2.36
N GLY A 199 22.16 -1.03 -2.78
CA GLY A 199 21.71 -1.39 -4.13
C GLY A 199 21.37 -2.87 -4.31
N MET A 200 21.35 -3.67 -3.24
CA MET A 200 20.94 -5.08 -3.29
C MET A 200 19.63 -5.32 -2.56
N LYS A 201 18.79 -6.20 -3.13
CA LYS A 201 17.54 -6.67 -2.52
C LYS A 201 16.68 -5.48 -2.07
N GLU A 202 16.11 -5.52 -0.86
CA GLU A 202 15.28 -4.45 -0.33
C GLU A 202 16.08 -3.19 0.06
N ASN A 203 17.42 -3.23 0.03
CA ASN A 203 18.30 -2.09 0.33
C ASN A 203 18.59 -1.22 -0.89
N GLY A 204 17.54 -0.69 -1.51
CA GLY A 204 17.65 0.27 -2.61
C GLY A 204 17.99 -0.34 -3.98
N ALA A 205 17.76 -1.64 -4.21
CA ALA A 205 17.91 -2.21 -5.55
C ALA A 205 16.78 -1.76 -6.49
N VAL A 206 17.02 -1.87 -7.80
CA VAL A 206 15.94 -1.93 -8.79
C VAL A 206 15.23 -3.27 -8.64
N PHE A 207 14.15 -3.27 -7.86
CA PHE A 207 13.43 -4.48 -7.50
C PHE A 207 12.33 -4.77 -8.53
N ASN A 208 12.49 -5.84 -9.31
CA ASN A 208 11.65 -6.10 -10.49
C ASN A 208 10.14 -6.13 -10.20
N HIS A 209 9.71 -6.69 -9.08
CA HIS A 209 8.29 -6.76 -8.71
C HIS A 209 7.65 -5.37 -8.68
N THR A 210 8.34 -4.37 -8.12
CA THR A 210 7.77 -3.04 -7.89
C THR A 210 7.74 -2.18 -9.15
N GLN A 211 8.55 -2.52 -10.16
CA GLN A 211 8.58 -1.79 -11.43
C GLN A 211 7.22 -1.81 -12.13
N GLY A 212 6.50 -2.94 -12.05
CA GLY A 212 5.15 -3.04 -12.61
C GLY A 212 4.18 -2.03 -12.00
N TRP A 213 4.31 -1.71 -10.71
CA TRP A 213 3.46 -0.70 -10.08
C TRP A 213 3.79 0.71 -10.54
N ALA A 214 5.07 1.02 -10.77
CA ALA A 214 5.48 2.30 -11.31
C ALA A 214 4.94 2.50 -12.74
N VAL A 215 5.05 1.48 -13.59
CA VAL A 215 4.48 1.49 -14.94
C VAL A 215 2.96 1.67 -14.90
N LEU A 216 2.25 0.90 -14.08
CA LEU A 216 0.79 1.02 -13.97
C LEU A 216 0.38 2.41 -13.45
N ALA A 217 1.07 2.94 -12.44
CA ALA A 217 0.79 4.27 -11.90
C ALA A 217 1.06 5.37 -12.94
N ALA A 218 2.15 5.26 -13.72
CA ALA A 218 2.45 6.18 -14.81
C ALA A 218 1.36 6.16 -15.89
N VAL A 219 0.87 4.97 -16.27
CA VAL A 219 -0.24 4.81 -17.22
C VAL A 219 -1.54 5.44 -16.70
N GLU A 220 -1.87 5.26 -15.42
CA GLU A 220 -3.06 5.89 -14.79
C GLU A 220 -2.96 7.43 -14.81
N LEU A 221 -1.75 7.99 -14.78
CA LEU A 221 -1.50 9.44 -14.91
C LEU A 221 -1.33 9.91 -16.36
N GLY A 222 -1.35 9.00 -17.34
CA GLY A 222 -1.12 9.34 -18.74
C GLY A 222 0.32 9.76 -19.05
N TRP A 223 1.31 9.34 -18.25
CA TRP A 223 2.73 9.55 -18.56
C TRP A 223 3.12 8.62 -19.70
N THR A 224 3.68 9.20 -20.77
CA THR A 224 4.03 8.47 -22.00
C THR A 224 5.53 8.36 -22.26
N GLU A 225 6.34 9.10 -21.51
CA GLU A 225 7.82 9.13 -21.58
C GLU A 225 8.42 9.02 -20.17
#